data_AF-A0A946BXL1-F1
#
_entry.id   AF-A0A946BXL1-F1
#
_cell.length_a   1.000
_cell.length_b   1.000
_cell.length_c   1.000
_cell.angle_alpha   90.00
_cell.angle_beta   90.00
_cell.angle_gamma   90.00
#
_symmetry.space_group_name_H-M   'P 1'
#
loop_
_entity.id
_entity.type
_entity.pdbx_description
1 polymer ?
#
loop_
_entity_poly.entity_id
_entity_poly.type
_entity_poly.pdbx_seq_one_letter_code
_entity_poly.pdbx_strand_id
1 'polypeptide(L)'
;MRLKILRPVGIILTALLFEGCVNATVDEMTYNEPVAGIGESSVVILGRRHAPDYDTEFDFIECIGDHIHSGDPSIDVINEIAFINQFYPWFEPRTAPLQPQTIDQLLELPIVANQFAEMKLEYMIWIDGKTVDTESVGSMSCG
;
A
#
# COMPACT_ATOMS: atom_id res chain seq x y z
N MET A 1 -65.38 -21.87 3.99
CA MET A 1 -64.40 -20.77 4.06
C MET A 1 -63.08 -21.30 4.64
N ARG A 2 -62.31 -22.10 3.89
CA ARG A 2 -61.02 -22.68 4.33
C ARG A 2 -60.06 -22.75 3.15
N LEU A 3 -59.59 -21.59 2.66
CA LEU A 3 -58.56 -21.55 1.62
C LEU A 3 -57.80 -20.21 1.59
N LYS A 4 -57.45 -19.66 2.75
CA LYS A 4 -56.64 -18.42 2.84
C LYS A 4 -55.36 -18.54 3.69
N ILE A 5 -55.23 -19.59 4.51
CA ILE A 5 -54.07 -19.78 5.40
C ILE A 5 -52.93 -20.57 4.72
N LEU A 6 -53.20 -21.31 3.64
CA LEU A 6 -52.18 -22.10 2.93
C LEU A 6 -51.20 -21.25 2.08
N ARG A 7 -51.60 -20.03 1.67
CA ARG A 7 -50.79 -19.12 0.84
C ARG A 7 -49.57 -18.50 1.56
N PRO A 8 -49.66 -17.99 2.81
CA PRO A 8 -48.49 -17.41 3.47
C PRO A 8 -47.45 -18.46 3.90
N VAL A 9 -47.87 -19.69 4.21
CA VAL A 9 -46.95 -20.79 4.61
C VAL A 9 -46.07 -21.20 3.43
N GLY A 10 -46.64 -21.28 2.22
CA GLY A 10 -45.88 -21.62 1.02
C GLY A 10 -44.77 -20.61 0.73
N ILE A 11 -45.03 -19.31 0.89
CA ILE A 11 -44.07 -18.22 0.61
C ILE A 11 -42.94 -18.20 1.64
N ILE A 12 -43.24 -18.43 2.91
CA ILE A 12 -42.21 -18.50 3.97
C ILE A 12 -41.29 -19.71 3.74
N LEU A 13 -41.84 -20.85 3.31
CA LEU A 13 -41.06 -22.05 3.03
C LEU A 13 -40.13 -21.88 1.81
N THR A 14 -40.54 -21.13 0.78
CA THR A 14 -39.65 -20.80 -0.34
C THR A 14 -38.58 -19.77 0.02
N ALA A 15 -38.84 -18.85 0.95
CA ALA A 15 -37.85 -17.88 1.41
C ALA A 15 -36.71 -18.52 2.21
N LEU A 16 -37.00 -19.58 2.97
CA LEU A 16 -36.01 -20.39 3.70
C LEU A 16 -35.08 -21.19 2.78
N LEU A 17 -35.42 -21.35 1.49
CA LEU A 17 -34.56 -22.01 0.50
C LEU A 17 -33.57 -21.03 -0.17
N PHE A 18 -33.66 -19.72 0.12
CA PHE A 18 -32.76 -18.68 -0.37
C PHE A 18 -31.70 -18.29 0.67
N GLU A 19 -31.22 -19.24 1.46
CA GLU A 19 -30.02 -19.04 2.28
C GLU A 19 -28.78 -19.22 1.39
N GLY A 20 -28.12 -18.11 1.03
CA GLY A 20 -26.87 -18.13 0.29
C GLY A 20 -25.69 -18.41 1.22
N CYS A 21 -24.90 -19.44 0.93
CA CYS A 21 -23.64 -19.70 1.64
C CYS A 21 -22.56 -18.71 1.15
N VAL A 22 -22.05 -17.89 2.06
CA VAL A 22 -20.82 -17.10 1.83
C VAL A 22 -19.65 -17.93 2.35
N ASN A 23 -18.65 -18.17 1.50
CA ASN A 23 -17.40 -18.80 1.90
C ASN A 23 -16.33 -17.71 2.05
N ALA A 24 -15.74 -17.58 3.24
CA ALA A 24 -14.63 -16.69 3.50
C ALA A 24 -13.41 -17.55 3.84
N THR A 25 -12.35 -17.42 3.05
CA THR A 25 -11.05 -18.05 3.32
C THR A 25 -10.15 -17.04 4.02
N VAL A 26 -9.69 -17.38 5.22
CA VAL A 26 -8.64 -16.61 5.92
C VAL A 26 -7.32 -17.32 5.62
N ASP A 27 -6.47 -16.69 4.81
CA ASP A 27 -5.11 -17.16 4.57
C ASP A 27 -4.21 -16.67 5.70
N GLU A 28 -3.76 -17.59 6.55
CA GLU A 28 -2.76 -17.27 7.57
C GLU A 28 -1.36 -17.33 6.96
N MET A 29 -0.84 -16.15 6.63
CA MET A 29 0.54 -16.01 6.16
C MET A 29 1.48 -16.08 7.37
N THR A 30 2.19 -17.20 7.53
CA THR A 30 3.26 -17.29 8.53
C THR A 30 4.52 -16.65 7.97
N TYR A 31 4.80 -15.41 8.38
CA TYR A 31 6.10 -14.78 8.15
C TYR A 31 7.05 -15.20 9.26
N ASN A 32 8.21 -15.77 8.93
CA ASN A 32 9.27 -15.91 9.91
C ASN A 32 9.75 -14.50 10.28
N GLU A 33 9.94 -14.23 11.58
CA GLU A 33 10.57 -12.97 11.99
C GLU A 33 11.94 -12.87 11.29
N PRO A 34 12.21 -11.74 10.59
CA PRO A 34 13.48 -11.56 9.93
C PRO A 34 14.61 -11.59 10.97
N VAL A 35 15.51 -12.55 10.84
CA VAL A 35 16.62 -12.77 11.78
C VAL A 35 17.71 -11.70 11.62
N ALA A 36 17.72 -11.00 10.48
CA ALA A 36 18.60 -9.89 10.17
C ALA A 36 17.75 -8.62 10.02
N GLY A 37 17.98 -7.63 10.89
CA GLY A 37 17.48 -6.28 10.69
C GLY A 37 18.26 -5.55 9.58
N ILE A 38 17.85 -4.32 9.27
CA ILE A 38 18.51 -3.50 8.24
C ILE A 38 19.76 -2.74 8.74
N GLY A 39 20.16 -2.94 9.99
CA GLY A 39 21.37 -2.34 10.55
C GLY A 39 21.26 -0.82 10.69
N GLU A 40 22.23 -0.09 10.15
CA GLU A 40 22.21 1.38 10.09
C GLU A 40 21.66 1.92 8.76
N SER A 41 21.15 1.03 7.91
CA SER A 41 20.59 1.40 6.62
C SER A 41 19.18 1.94 6.79
N SER A 42 18.80 2.84 5.88
CA SER A 42 17.49 3.47 5.85
C SER A 42 16.64 2.91 4.71
N VAL A 43 15.33 3.07 4.87
CA VAL A 43 14.32 2.72 3.86
C VAL A 43 13.51 3.97 3.48
N VAL A 44 13.17 4.11 2.20
CA VAL A 44 12.18 5.11 1.77
C VAL A 44 10.98 4.43 1.13
N ILE A 45 9.79 4.94 1.43
CA ILE A 45 8.52 4.48 0.87
C ILE A 45 7.99 5.60 -0.02
N LEU A 46 7.74 5.30 -1.28
CA LEU A 46 7.28 6.27 -2.28
C LEU A 46 5.93 5.85 -2.84
N GLY A 47 5.03 6.82 -2.98
CA GLY A 47 3.78 6.66 -3.71
C GLY A 47 3.97 6.90 -5.21
N ARG A 48 3.20 6.21 -6.06
CA ARG A 48 3.13 6.56 -7.48
C ARG A 48 2.21 7.76 -7.71
N ARG A 49 2.75 8.81 -8.33
CA ARG A 49 2.04 10.07 -8.65
C ARG A 49 2.22 10.57 -10.08
N HIS A 50 2.41 9.65 -11.02
CA HIS A 50 2.82 9.99 -12.40
C HIS A 50 1.64 10.25 -13.35
N ALA A 51 0.40 10.01 -12.90
CA ALA A 51 -0.81 10.22 -13.70
C ALA A 51 -1.92 10.85 -12.87
N PRO A 52 -2.78 11.71 -13.46
CA PRO A 52 -3.81 12.43 -12.73
C PRO A 52 -4.90 11.55 -12.11
N ASP A 53 -5.04 10.31 -12.57
CA ASP A 53 -5.97 9.28 -12.07
C ASP A 53 -5.28 8.17 -11.26
N TYR A 54 -4.00 8.35 -10.93
CA TYR A 54 -3.17 7.46 -10.11
C TYR A 54 -2.30 8.30 -9.17
N ASP A 55 -2.84 8.58 -7.99
CA ASP A 55 -2.14 9.29 -6.94
C ASP A 55 -2.37 8.55 -5.62
N THR A 56 -1.30 7.99 -5.04
CA THR A 56 -1.36 7.39 -3.71
C THR A 56 -1.18 8.49 -2.69
N GLU A 57 -2.12 8.76 -1.78
CA GLU A 57 -2.08 9.91 -0.88
C GLU A 57 -0.83 9.93 0.03
N PHE A 58 -0.27 11.12 0.33
CA PHE A 58 0.90 11.26 1.20
C PHE A 58 0.64 10.68 2.60
N ASP A 59 -0.53 10.96 3.17
CA ASP A 59 -0.95 10.47 4.48
C ASP A 59 -1.02 8.94 4.54
N PHE A 60 -1.30 8.28 3.41
CA PHE A 60 -1.29 6.82 3.33
C PHE A 60 0.14 6.26 3.39
N ILE A 61 1.07 6.89 2.65
CA ILE A 61 2.50 6.52 2.70
C ILE A 61 3.08 6.76 4.10
N GLU A 62 2.74 7.88 4.73
CA GLU A 62 3.13 8.20 6.10
C GLU A 62 2.62 7.15 7.08
N CYS A 63 1.34 6.76 6.98
CA CYS A 63 0.79 5.72 7.84
C CYS A 63 1.50 4.36 7.70
N ILE A 64 1.88 3.95 6.47
CA ILE A 64 2.67 2.73 6.27
C ILE A 64 4.03 2.85 6.97
N GLY A 65 4.70 3.99 6.83
CA GLY A 65 5.97 4.27 7.49
C GLY A 65 5.86 4.17 9.01
N ASP A 66 4.84 4.80 9.58
CA ASP A 66 4.54 4.77 11.02
C ASP A 66 4.23 3.35 11.50
N HIS A 67 3.52 2.55 10.71
CA HIS A 67 3.21 1.16 11.04
C HIS A 67 4.48 0.30 11.08
N ILE A 68 5.38 0.45 10.09
CA ILE A 68 6.67 -0.24 10.06
C ILE A 68 7.53 0.16 11.26
N HIS A 69 7.65 1.46 11.53
CA HIS A 69 8.44 1.97 12.65
C HIS A 69 7.86 1.57 14.02
N SER A 70 6.53 1.45 14.12
CA SER A 70 5.86 0.94 15.32
C SER A 70 6.13 -0.55 15.56
N GLY A 71 6.31 -1.33 14.50
CA GLY A 71 6.67 -2.76 14.57
C GLY A 71 8.14 -2.96 14.93
N ASP A 72 9.03 -2.16 14.34
CA ASP A 72 10.47 -2.18 14.63
C ASP A 72 11.05 -0.75 14.65
N PRO A 73 11.22 -0.16 15.84
CA PRO A 73 11.78 1.18 15.98
C PRO A 73 13.24 1.32 15.52
N SER A 74 13.94 0.21 15.25
CA SER A 74 15.29 0.25 14.70
C SER A 74 15.32 0.56 13.20
N ILE A 75 14.18 0.47 12.51
CA ILE A 75 14.05 0.79 11.10
C ILE A 75 13.91 2.31 10.93
N ASP A 76 14.88 2.92 10.25
CA ASP A 76 14.83 4.32 9.85
C ASP A 76 14.05 4.49 8.55
N VAL A 77 12.81 4.97 8.65
CA VAL A 77 11.94 5.24 7.51
C VAL A 77 12.06 6.72 7.12
N ILE A 78 12.68 6.98 5.97
CA ILE A 78 12.81 8.32 5.41
C ILE A 78 11.44 8.81 4.92
N ASN A 79 11.06 10.02 5.33
CA ASN A 79 9.84 10.67 4.88
C ASN A 79 9.88 10.95 3.35
N GLU A 80 8.78 10.64 2.66
CA GLU A 80 8.64 10.79 1.20
C GLU A 80 8.97 12.21 0.72
N ILE A 81 8.42 13.25 1.38
CA ILE A 81 8.63 14.64 0.97
C ILE A 81 10.07 15.07 1.22
N ALA A 82 10.66 14.67 2.34
CA ALA A 82 12.07 14.95 2.64
C ALA A 82 13.00 14.32 1.60
N PHE A 83 12.72 13.08 1.20
CA PHE A 83 13.44 12.38 0.14
C PHE A 83 13.32 13.12 -1.20
N ILE A 84 12.10 13.42 -1.67
CA ILE A 84 11.90 14.11 -2.96
C ILE A 84 12.67 15.43 -3.01
N ASN A 85 12.64 16.22 -1.93
CA ASN A 85 13.36 17.48 -1.84
C ASN A 85 14.88 17.30 -1.88
N GLN A 86 15.41 16.31 -1.17
CA GLN A 86 16.84 16.02 -1.15
C GLN A 86 17.36 15.59 -2.52
N PHE A 87 16.54 14.82 -3.26
CA PHE A 87 16.86 14.33 -4.60
C PHE A 87 16.27 15.18 -5.72
N TYR A 88 15.97 16.45 -5.47
CA TYR A 88 15.55 17.35 -6.53
C TYR A 88 16.65 17.49 -7.59
N PRO A 89 16.35 17.38 -8.91
CA PRO A 89 15.03 17.26 -9.52
C PRO A 89 14.68 15.82 -9.98
N TRP A 90 15.38 14.79 -9.51
CA TRP A 90 15.35 13.45 -10.09
C TRP A 90 14.12 12.62 -9.70
N PHE A 91 13.45 12.95 -8.59
CA PHE A 91 12.23 12.25 -8.13
C PHE A 91 10.96 13.13 -8.19
N GLU A 92 10.97 14.18 -9.00
CA GLU A 92 9.77 14.97 -9.28
C GLU A 92 8.76 14.16 -10.13
N PRO A 93 7.45 14.43 -10.07
CA PRO A 93 6.43 13.64 -10.79
C PRO A 93 6.63 13.45 -12.30
N ARG A 94 7.46 14.29 -12.94
CA ARG A 94 7.75 14.22 -14.38
C ARG A 94 9.11 13.61 -14.73
N THR A 95 9.99 13.44 -13.75
CA THR A 95 11.38 13.02 -13.94
C THR A 95 11.71 11.76 -13.14
N ALA A 96 10.90 11.45 -12.12
CA ALA A 96 11.01 10.24 -11.32
C ALA A 96 11.08 9.00 -12.24
N PRO A 97 12.05 8.11 -11.98
CA PRO A 97 12.16 6.84 -12.70
C PRO A 97 10.83 6.10 -12.64
N LEU A 98 10.31 5.57 -13.76
CA LEU A 98 9.04 4.82 -13.80
C LEU A 98 9.19 3.33 -13.44
N GLN A 99 10.42 2.84 -13.45
CA GLN A 99 10.75 1.43 -13.28
C GLN A 99 11.99 1.29 -12.41
N PRO A 100 12.09 0.25 -11.56
CA PRO A 100 13.26 0.04 -10.71
C PRO A 100 14.59 0.00 -11.48
N GLN A 101 14.61 -0.55 -12.70
CA GLN A 101 15.83 -0.65 -13.51
C GLN A 101 16.35 0.72 -13.97
N THR A 102 15.47 1.73 -14.04
CA THR A 102 15.86 3.11 -14.40
C THR A 102 16.64 3.79 -13.26
N ILE A 103 16.59 3.23 -12.04
CA ILE A 103 17.33 3.73 -10.88
C ILE A 103 18.80 3.39 -10.99
N ASP A 104 19.14 2.22 -11.55
CA ASP A 104 20.54 1.86 -11.80
C ASP A 104 21.22 2.91 -12.70
N GLN A 105 20.51 3.37 -13.74
CA GLN A 105 20.98 4.44 -14.62
C GLN A 105 21.11 5.77 -13.89
N LEU A 106 20.19 6.05 -12.95
CA LEU A 106 20.24 7.26 -12.14
C LEU A 106 21.45 7.26 -11.19
N LEU A 107 21.79 6.09 -10.63
CA LEU A 107 22.96 5.87 -9.78
C LEU A 107 24.28 5.93 -10.54
N GLU A 108 24.29 5.93 -11.88
CA GLU A 108 25.49 6.25 -12.65
C GLU A 108 25.90 7.73 -12.50
N LEU A 109 24.97 8.60 -12.10
CA LEU A 109 25.25 9.99 -11.81
C LEU A 109 25.91 10.10 -10.42
N PRO A 110 27.18 10.57 -10.32
CA PRO A 110 27.89 10.58 -9.04
C PRO A 110 27.19 11.40 -7.96
N ILE A 111 26.49 12.48 -8.35
CA ILE A 111 25.77 13.35 -7.41
C ILE A 111 24.63 12.57 -6.75
N VAL A 112 23.89 11.76 -7.51
CA VAL A 112 22.77 10.99 -6.96
C VAL A 112 23.29 9.82 -6.13
N ALA A 113 24.27 9.08 -6.65
CA ALA A 113 24.87 7.96 -5.91
C ALA A 113 25.45 8.38 -4.56
N ASN A 114 26.16 9.51 -4.51
CA ASN A 114 26.70 10.04 -3.27
C ASN A 114 25.59 10.41 -2.28
N GLN A 115 24.48 10.99 -2.74
CA GLN A 115 23.34 11.30 -1.89
C GLN A 115 22.67 10.03 -1.32
N PHE A 116 22.52 8.96 -2.12
CA PHE A 116 22.06 7.66 -1.62
C PHE A 116 22.97 7.12 -0.52
N ALA A 117 24.29 7.18 -0.73
CA ALA A 117 25.28 6.73 0.24
C ALA A 117 25.30 7.59 1.53
N GLU A 118 25.18 8.91 1.41
CA GLU A 118 25.13 9.84 2.55
C GLU A 118 23.91 9.60 3.43
N MET A 119 22.75 9.29 2.83
CA MET A 119 21.53 8.94 3.54
C MET A 119 21.49 7.48 4.02
N LYS A 120 22.51 6.67 3.70
CA LYS A 120 22.54 5.22 3.93
C LYS A 120 21.30 4.51 3.36
N LEU A 121 20.78 5.01 2.25
CA LEU A 121 19.58 4.49 1.62
C LEU A 121 19.89 3.19 0.89
N GLU A 122 19.41 2.08 1.44
CA GLU A 122 19.62 0.72 0.89
C GLU A 122 18.33 0.12 0.33
N TYR A 123 17.19 0.47 0.93
CA TYR A 123 15.89 -0.08 0.55
C TYR A 123 14.98 1.02 0.05
N MET A 124 14.32 0.75 -1.08
CA MET A 124 13.28 1.61 -1.60
C MET A 124 12.04 0.78 -1.92
N ILE A 125 10.93 1.15 -1.28
CA ILE A 125 9.64 0.51 -1.45
C ILE A 125 8.78 1.43 -2.29
N TRP A 126 8.27 0.91 -3.40
CA TRP A 126 7.43 1.67 -4.29
C TRP A 126 6.00 1.14 -4.27
N ILE A 127 5.08 1.95 -3.75
CA ILE A 127 3.67 1.62 -3.65
C ILE A 127 2.95 2.12 -4.91
N ASP A 128 2.39 1.17 -5.65
CA ASP A 128 1.47 1.42 -6.76
C ASP A 128 0.07 0.99 -6.34
N GLY A 129 -0.86 1.94 -6.30
CA GLY A 129 -2.25 1.71 -5.95
C GLY A 129 -3.17 2.51 -6.84
N LYS A 130 -4.32 1.91 -7.19
CA LYS A 130 -5.43 2.62 -7.82
C LYS A 130 -6.66 2.49 -6.92
N THR A 131 -7.21 3.61 -6.48
CA THR A 131 -8.54 3.64 -5.89
C THR A 131 -9.57 3.46 -7.00
N VAL A 132 -10.41 2.43 -6.86
CA VAL A 132 -11.57 2.23 -7.74
C VAL A 132 -12.82 2.41 -6.90
N ASP A 133 -13.35 3.62 -6.90
CA ASP A 133 -14.61 3.94 -6.24
C ASP A 133 -15.76 3.23 -6.97
N THR A 134 -16.27 2.15 -6.38
CA THR A 134 -17.42 1.40 -6.92
C THR A 134 -18.73 1.77 -6.22
N GLU A 135 -18.71 1.99 -4.91
CA GLU A 135 -19.83 2.47 -4.09
C GLU A 135 -19.20 3.18 -2.87
N SER A 136 -19.40 4.48 -2.70
CA SER A 136 -18.72 5.29 -1.67
C SER A 136 -19.24 4.98 -0.26
N VAL A 137 -18.71 3.93 0.39
CA VAL A 137 -18.60 3.79 1.85
C VAL A 137 -17.37 2.92 2.15
N GLY A 138 -16.17 3.50 2.13
CA GLY A 138 -14.96 2.82 2.56
C GLY A 138 -13.74 3.72 2.40
N SER A 139 -13.01 3.97 3.49
CA SER A 139 -11.68 4.59 3.44
C SER A 139 -10.63 3.50 3.25
N MET A 140 -9.55 3.79 2.54
CA MET A 140 -8.37 2.93 2.59
C MET A 140 -7.84 2.93 4.02
N SER A 141 -7.98 1.80 4.73
CA SER A 141 -7.47 1.66 6.09
C SER A 141 -6.01 1.22 6.03
N CYS A 142 -5.16 1.93 6.75
CA CYS A 142 -3.82 1.49 7.10
C CYS A 142 -3.91 0.92 8.52
N GLY A 143 -3.76 -0.40 8.63
CA GLY A 143 -3.97 -1.18 9.86
C GLY A 143 -4.05 -2.68 9.58
#